data_AF-A0A353NR92-F1
#
_entry.id   AF-A0A353NR92-F1
#
_cell.length_a   1.000
_cell.length_b   1.000
_cell.length_c   1.000
_cell.angle_alpha   90.00
_cell.angle_beta   90.00
_cell.angle_gamma   90.00
#
_symmetry.space_group_name_H-M   'P 1'
#
loop_
_entity.id
_entity.type
_entity.pdbx_description
1 polymer ?
#
loop_
_entity_poly.entity_id
_entity_poly.type
_entity_poly.pdbx_seq_one_letter_code
_entity_poly.pdbx_strand_id
1 'polypeptide(L)'
;MNFLLAALAKECRGNMLREKILVVPSYQSGHVVCESLAQGGTGWVNLRIETPLGIALRIAGEHLAVHKITLNSAHFSAVVVEGILLKLRDEGRLNYFSGQQITQGLAESL
;
A
#
# COMPACT_ATOMS: atom_id res chain seq x y z
N MET A 1 -8.12 -25.90 -8.63
CA MET A 1 -6.94 -25.16 -9.13
C MET A 1 -7.31 -23.68 -9.19
N ASN A 2 -6.60 -22.80 -8.48
CA ASN A 2 -6.87 -21.35 -8.50
C ASN A 2 -6.61 -20.80 -9.92
N PHE A 3 -7.61 -20.13 -10.52
CA PHE A 3 -7.53 -19.59 -11.88
C PHE A 3 -6.34 -18.63 -12.05
N LEU A 4 -6.07 -17.78 -11.05
CA LEU A 4 -4.94 -16.85 -11.07
C LEU A 4 -3.61 -17.60 -11.15
N LEU A 5 -3.43 -18.64 -10.33
CA LEU A 5 -2.20 -19.42 -10.33
C LEU A 5 -2.00 -20.17 -11.65
N ALA A 6 -3.07 -20.71 -12.24
CA ALA A 6 -3.00 -21.36 -13.54
C ALA A 6 -2.60 -20.38 -14.67
N ALA A 7 -3.19 -19.17 -14.67
CA ALA A 7 -2.87 -18.12 -15.63
C ALA A 7 -1.41 -17.65 -15.48
N LEU A 8 -0.96 -17.37 -14.25
CA LEU A 8 0.42 -16.98 -13.97
C LEU A 8 1.41 -18.07 -14.35
N ALA A 9 1.10 -19.34 -14.06
CA ALA A 9 1.97 -20.45 -14.40
C ALA A 9 2.11 -20.62 -15.93
N LYS A 10 1.01 -20.44 -16.68
CA LYS A 10 1.02 -20.44 -18.14
C LYS A 10 1.92 -19.32 -18.67
N GLU A 11 1.76 -18.10 -18.17
CA GLU A 11 2.55 -16.95 -18.60
C GLU A 11 4.03 -17.07 -18.26
N CYS A 12 4.37 -17.53 -17.04
CA CYS A 12 5.76 -17.69 -16.60
C CYS A 12 6.50 -18.73 -17.46
N ARG A 13 5.83 -19.83 -17.83
CA ARG A 13 6.38 -20.87 -18.72
C ARG A 13 6.49 -20.42 -20.18
N GLY A 14 5.50 -19.71 -20.70
CA GLY A 14 5.48 -19.27 -22.10
C GLY A 14 6.48 -18.15 -22.40
N ASN A 15 6.88 -17.38 -21.39
CA ASN A 15 7.69 -16.17 -21.56
C ASN A 15 8.84 -16.12 -20.53
N MET A 16 9.73 -17.12 -20.51
CA MET A 16 10.70 -17.32 -19.42
C MET A 16 11.62 -16.12 -19.15
N LEU A 17 12.07 -15.41 -20.19
CA LEU A 17 13.03 -14.29 -20.04
C LEU A 17 12.37 -12.91 -19.85
N ARG A 18 11.07 -12.81 -20.10
CA ARG A 18 10.36 -11.52 -20.05
C ARG A 18 9.88 -11.24 -18.62
N GLU A 19 10.33 -10.12 -18.05
CA GLU A 19 9.81 -9.64 -16.77
C GLU A 19 8.29 -9.44 -16.83
N LYS A 20 7.61 -9.86 -15.76
CA LYS A 20 6.19 -9.65 -15.51
C LYS A 20 6.04 -8.97 -14.16
N ILE A 21 5.21 -7.93 -14.11
CA ILE A 21 4.88 -7.25 -12.85
C ILE A 21 3.48 -7.69 -12.44
N LEU A 22 3.37 -8.33 -11.28
CA LEU A 22 2.09 -8.66 -10.65
C LEU A 22 1.77 -7.63 -9.57
N VAL A 23 0.73 -6.85 -9.82
CA VAL A 23 0.24 -5.85 -8.86
C VAL A 23 -0.64 -6.53 -7.81
N VAL A 24 -0.28 -6.39 -6.54
CA VAL A 24 -0.94 -7.01 -5.40
C VAL A 24 -1.29 -5.97 -4.33
N PRO A 25 -2.27 -6.24 -3.45
CA PRO A 25 -2.63 -5.32 -2.37
C PRO A 25 -1.51 -5.18 -1.33
N SER A 26 -0.70 -6.22 -1.12
CA SER A 26 0.45 -6.20 -0.23
C SER A 26 1.54 -7.16 -0.69
N TYR A 27 2.79 -6.88 -0.32
CA TYR A 27 3.90 -7.79 -0.58
C TYR A 27 3.70 -9.15 0.09
N GLN A 28 2.98 -9.20 1.23
CA GLN A 28 2.61 -10.45 1.90
C GLN A 28 1.68 -11.30 1.02
N SER A 29 0.63 -10.70 0.45
CA SER A 29 -0.25 -11.42 -0.47
C SER A 29 0.49 -11.88 -1.72
N GLY A 30 1.39 -11.07 -2.26
CA GLY A 30 2.23 -11.47 -3.39
C GLY A 30 3.20 -12.61 -3.07
N HIS A 31 3.77 -12.62 -1.85
CA HIS A 31 4.63 -13.70 -1.39
C HIS A 31 3.88 -15.04 -1.35
N VAL A 32 2.66 -15.06 -0.81
CA VAL A 32 1.80 -16.26 -0.81
C VAL A 32 1.54 -16.77 -2.23
N VAL A 33 1.35 -15.87 -3.20
CA VAL A 33 1.17 -16.24 -4.61
C VAL A 33 2.45 -16.88 -5.18
N CYS A 34 3.62 -16.29 -4.94
CA CYS A 34 4.91 -16.82 -5.38
C CYS A 34 5.21 -18.20 -4.76
N GLU A 35 4.97 -18.38 -3.47
CA GLU A 35 5.13 -19.68 -2.81
C GLU A 35 4.18 -20.72 -3.41
N SER A 36 2.92 -20.35 -3.64
CA SER A 36 1.93 -21.25 -4.25
C SER A 36 2.32 -21.66 -5.67
N LEU A 37 2.93 -20.75 -6.46
CA LEU A 37 3.47 -21.07 -7.79
C LEU A 37 4.65 -22.05 -7.71
N ALA A 38 5.57 -21.82 -6.78
CA ALA A 38 6.72 -22.69 -6.57
C ALA A 38 6.31 -24.10 -6.11
N GLN A 39 5.39 -24.20 -5.16
CA GLN A 39 4.80 -25.47 -4.70
C GLN A 39 4.06 -26.19 -5.85
N GLY A 40 3.46 -25.43 -6.77
CA GLY A 40 2.87 -25.94 -8.00
C GLY A 40 3.87 -26.29 -9.12
N GLY A 41 5.17 -26.31 -8.84
CA GLY A 41 6.22 -26.68 -9.77
C GLY A 41 6.53 -25.63 -10.85
N THR A 42 6.10 -24.38 -10.66
CA THR A 42 6.37 -23.30 -11.61
C THR A 42 7.34 -22.29 -11.02
N GLY A 43 8.53 -22.19 -11.64
CA GLY A 43 9.48 -21.14 -11.34
C GLY A 43 8.92 -19.76 -11.68
N TRP A 44 9.15 -18.80 -10.79
CA TRP A 44 8.63 -17.44 -10.90
C TRP A 44 9.73 -16.38 -10.93
N VAL A 45 10.98 -16.76 -11.28
CA VAL A 45 12.13 -15.82 -11.31
C VAL A 45 11.91 -14.59 -12.20
N ASN A 46 11.04 -14.70 -13.20
CA ASN A 46 10.64 -13.62 -14.11
C ASN A 46 9.37 -12.86 -13.67
N LEU A 47 8.85 -13.15 -12.48
CA LEU A 47 7.66 -12.53 -11.89
C LEU A 47 8.08 -11.64 -10.72
N ARG A 48 7.89 -10.33 -10.88
CA ARG A 48 8.13 -9.33 -9.86
C ARG A 48 6.81 -8.94 -9.20
N ILE A 49 6.78 -9.02 -7.87
CA ILE A 49 5.65 -8.55 -7.07
C ILE A 49 5.79 -7.04 -6.87
N GLU A 50 4.72 -6.29 -7.11
CA GLU A 50 4.64 -4.88 -6.78
C GLU A 50 3.32 -4.50 -6.14
N THR A 51 3.33 -3.42 -5.36
CA THR A 51 2.11 -2.82 -4.80
C THR A 51 1.82 -1.50 -5.50
N PRO A 52 0.55 -1.03 -5.53
CA PRO A 52 0.24 0.32 -6.03
C PRO A 52 1.08 1.40 -5.36
N LEU A 53 1.27 1.30 -4.03
CA LEU A 53 2.14 2.21 -3.27
C LEU A 53 3.61 2.08 -3.72
N GLY A 54 4.14 0.86 -3.83
CA GLY A 54 5.52 0.64 -4.29
C GLY A 54 5.79 1.22 -5.68
N ILE A 55 4.84 1.08 -6.60
CA ILE A 55 4.92 1.70 -7.94
C ILE A 55 4.88 3.23 -7.83
N ALA A 56 3.94 3.78 -7.06
CA ALA A 56 3.83 5.23 -6.87
C ALA A 56 5.12 5.82 -6.26
N LEU A 57 5.69 5.15 -5.25
CA LEU A 57 6.96 5.55 -4.63
C LEU A 57 8.14 5.48 -5.58
N ARG A 58 8.19 4.46 -6.45
CA ARG A 58 9.22 4.36 -7.47
C ARG A 58 9.15 5.49 -8.49
N ILE A 59 7.95 5.93 -8.86
CA ILE A 59 7.74 7.05 -9.79
C ILE A 59 8.04 8.39 -9.10
N ALA A 60 7.54 8.58 -7.88
CA ALA A 60 7.65 9.85 -7.16
C ALA A 60 8.98 10.03 -6.41
N GLY A 61 9.78 8.98 -6.26
CA GLY A 61 10.92 8.94 -5.34
C GLY A 61 11.93 10.06 -5.55
N GLU A 62 12.30 10.34 -6.81
CA GLU A 62 13.21 11.44 -7.15
C GLU A 62 12.62 12.79 -6.73
N HIS A 63 11.36 13.05 -7.08
CA HIS A 63 10.68 14.28 -6.73
C HIS A 63 10.60 14.47 -5.21
N LEU A 64 10.25 13.41 -4.46
CA LEU A 64 10.21 13.44 -3.00
C LEU A 64 11.59 13.76 -2.40
N ALA A 65 12.66 13.16 -2.93
CA ALA A 65 14.02 13.38 -2.46
C ALA A 65 14.49 14.82 -2.71
N VAL A 66 14.30 15.33 -3.93
CA VAL A 66 14.69 16.71 -4.32
C VAL A 66 14.00 17.74 -3.44
N HIS A 67 12.71 17.53 -3.13
CA HIS A 67 11.91 18.45 -2.33
C HIS A 67 11.96 18.17 -0.81
N LYS A 68 12.79 17.21 -0.37
CA LYS A 68 12.91 16.79 1.04
C LYS A 68 11.56 16.43 1.68
N ILE A 69 10.68 15.81 0.89
CA ILE A 69 9.36 15.36 1.34
C ILE A 69 9.50 13.94 1.89
N THR A 70 9.15 13.75 3.16
CA THR A 70 9.15 12.44 3.83
C THR A 70 7.73 11.87 3.91
N LEU A 71 7.60 10.55 3.79
CA LEU A 71 6.34 9.87 4.08
C LEU A 71 6.15 9.71 5.57
N ASN A 72 4.97 10.09 6.05
CA ASN A 72 4.56 9.87 7.41
C ASN A 72 4.05 8.43 7.58
N SER A 73 4.33 7.84 8.74
CA SER A 73 3.66 6.60 9.14
C SER A 73 2.18 6.88 9.41
N ALA A 74 1.34 5.85 9.26
CA ALA A 74 -0.09 5.97 9.57
C ALA A 74 -0.33 6.50 11.00
N HIS A 75 0.48 6.03 11.96
CA HIS A 75 0.42 6.50 13.35
C HIS A 75 0.74 7.99 13.48
N PHE A 76 1.80 8.47 12.82
CA PHE A 76 2.14 9.89 12.88
C PHE A 76 1.07 10.76 12.21
N SER A 77 0.49 10.28 11.10
CA SER A 77 -0.64 10.96 10.45
C SER A 77 -1.84 11.10 11.39
N ALA A 78 -2.18 10.07 12.17
CA ALA A 78 -3.28 10.14 13.14
C ALA A 78 -3.02 11.21 14.22
N VAL A 79 -1.80 11.29 14.75
CA VAL A 79 -1.40 12.32 15.74
C VAL A 79 -1.54 13.73 15.14
N VAL A 80 -1.14 13.92 13.88
CA VAL A 80 -1.27 15.20 13.19
C VAL A 80 -2.75 15.56 13.00
N VAL A 81 -3.59 14.61 12.57
CA VAL A 81 -5.03 14.80 12.41
C VAL A 81 -5.69 15.17 13.75
N GLU A 82 -5.36 14.47 14.83
CA GLU A 82 -5.85 14.78 16.17
C GLU A 82 -5.51 16.23 16.58
N GLY A 83 -4.26 16.65 16.37
CA GLY A 83 -3.84 18.03 16.64
C GLY A 83 -4.61 19.07 15.82
N ILE A 84 -4.90 18.78 14.54
CA ILE A 84 -5.73 19.63 13.69
C ILE A 84 -7.16 19.71 14.22
N LEU A 85 -7.75 18.58 14.62
CA LEU A 85 -9.09 18.53 15.19
C LEU A 85 -9.17 19.33 16.50
N LEU A 86 -8.21 19.16 17.41
CA LEU A 86 -8.14 19.93 18.66
C LEU A 86 -8.11 21.43 18.38
N LYS A 87 -7.26 21.88 17.45
CA LYS A 87 -7.18 23.29 17.05
C LYS A 87 -8.50 23.80 16.48
N LEU A 88 -9.13 23.05 15.57
CA LEU A 88 -10.40 23.45 14.98
C LEU A 88 -11.56 23.47 15.99
N ARG A 89 -11.52 22.61 17.01
CA ARG A 89 -12.46 22.63 18.13
C ARG A 89 -12.33 23.94 18.90
N ASP A 90 -11.11 24.29 19.25
CA ASP A 90 -10.81 25.46 20.07
C ASP A 90 -11.15 26.76 19.32
N GLU A 91 -11.06 26.75 17.98
CA GLU A 91 -11.54 27.82 17.09
C GLU A 91 -13.07 27.82 16.85
N GLY A 92 -13.82 26.84 17.37
CA GLY A 92 -15.26 26.71 17.16
C GLY A 92 -15.66 26.34 15.71
N ARG A 93 -14.75 25.72 14.95
CA ARG A 93 -14.92 25.43 13.51
C ARG A 93 -15.30 23.99 13.20
N LEU A 94 -15.39 23.13 14.20
CA LEU A 94 -15.82 21.73 14.05
C LEU A 94 -17.36 21.62 14.10
N ASN A 95 -18.03 22.11 13.05
CA ASN A 95 -19.49 22.08 12.98
C ASN A 95 -20.07 20.66 12.95
N TYR A 96 -19.44 19.75 12.20
CA TYR A 96 -19.91 18.36 12.10
C TYR A 96 -19.66 17.56 13.39
N PHE A 97 -18.51 17.79 14.04
CA PHE A 97 -18.11 17.10 15.27
C PHE A 97 -18.45 17.92 16.53
N SER A 98 -19.41 18.85 16.43
CA SER A 98 -19.75 19.74 17.54
C SER A 98 -20.20 18.93 18.75
N GLY A 99 -19.56 19.14 19.90
CA GLY A 99 -19.90 18.44 21.15
C GLY A 99 -19.31 17.03 21.29
N GLN A 100 -18.54 16.53 20.31
CA GLN A 100 -17.80 15.29 20.47
C GLN A 100 -16.44 15.51 21.13
N GLN A 101 -16.01 14.55 21.94
CA GLN A 101 -14.66 14.53 22.48
C GLN A 101 -13.68 14.11 21.37
N ILE A 102 -12.70 14.96 21.09
CA ILE A 102 -11.61 14.61 20.19
C ILE A 102 -10.74 13.56 20.87
N THR A 103 -10.59 12.42 20.20
CA THR A 103 -9.80 11.27 20.65
C THR A 103 -8.95 10.76 19.50
N GLN A 104 -7.89 10.02 19.82
CA GLN A 104 -7.06 9.36 18.82
C GLN A 104 -7.87 8.41 17.91
N GLY A 105 -8.85 7.68 18.48
CA GLY A 105 -9.71 6.79 17.69
C GLY A 105 -10.60 7.52 16.68
N LEU A 106 -11.06 8.73 17.01
CA LEU A 106 -11.75 9.60 16.06
C LEU A 106 -10.80 10.01 14.93
N ALA A 107 -9.57 10.42 15.27
CA ALA A 107 -8.57 10.80 14.27
C ALA A 107 -8.15 9.64 13.34
N GLU A 108 -8.13 8.41 13.83
CA GLU A 108 -7.83 7.20 13.05
C GLU A 108 -8.97 6.79 12.11
N SER A 109 -10.21 7.27 12.35
CA SER A 109 -11.39 6.94 11.55
C SER A 109 -11.63 7.87 10.35
N LEU A 110 -10.87 8.96 10.24
CA LEU A 110 -10.94 9.96 9.17
C LEU A 110 -9.94 9.64 8.05
#